data_AF-A0A2E9QHV1-F1
#
_entry.id   AF-A0A2E9QHV1-F1
#
_cell.length_a   1.000
_cell.length_b   1.000
_cell.length_c   1.000
_cell.angle_alpha   90.00
_cell.angle_beta   90.00
_cell.angle_gamma   90.00
#
_symmetry.space_group_name_H-M   'P 1'
#
loop_
_entity.id
_entity.type
_entity.pdbx_description
1 polymer ?
#
loop_
_entity_poly.entity_id
_entity_poly.type
_entity_poly.pdbx_seq_one_letter_code
_entity_poly.pdbx_strand_id
1 'polypeptide(L)'
;IAAGWYCTEDGKTTSVAHWLEEDDFRSNGGVMNHETIESISKRRKPFTVDYTGFGWLLIKKGVFEHEEMTYPWFAPKMQVFESGDVQDMCGEDVSFCLDAKEAGFEIWCDPRIRVGHEKSRVI
;
A
#
# COMPACT_ATOMS: atom_id res chain seq x y z
N ILE A 1 -6.00 4.10 9.82
CA ILE A 1 -6.62 3.14 8.87
C ILE A 1 -6.15 1.74 9.26
N ALA A 2 -6.97 0.69 9.09
CA ALA A 2 -6.59 -0.68 9.45
C ALA A 2 -6.81 -1.65 8.28
N ALA A 3 -5.88 -2.57 8.08
CA ALA A 3 -5.86 -3.54 6.99
C ALA A 3 -5.53 -4.94 7.52
N GLY A 4 -5.88 -5.94 6.72
CA GLY A 4 -5.26 -7.26 6.73
C GLY A 4 -4.35 -7.39 5.52
N TRP A 5 -4.16 -8.61 5.03
CA TRP A 5 -3.39 -8.84 3.82
C TRP A 5 -3.95 -9.98 2.98
N TYR A 6 -3.63 -9.94 1.70
CA TYR A 6 -3.87 -11.01 0.74
C TYR A 6 -2.68 -11.15 -0.20
N CYS A 7 -2.62 -12.26 -0.92
CA CYS A 7 -1.56 -12.45 -1.92
C CYS A 7 -1.87 -11.66 -3.18
N THR A 8 -0.86 -11.00 -3.75
CA THR A 8 -0.99 -10.39 -5.07
C THR A 8 -1.04 -11.49 -6.15
N GLU A 9 -1.14 -11.09 -7.41
CA GLU A 9 -1.28 -11.98 -8.55
C GLU A 9 -0.12 -12.99 -8.72
N ASP A 10 1.07 -12.66 -8.22
CA ASP A 10 2.24 -13.55 -8.28
C ASP A 10 2.14 -14.73 -7.30
N GLY A 11 1.22 -14.68 -6.32
CA GLY A 11 1.02 -15.68 -5.27
C GLY A 11 2.14 -15.74 -4.21
N LYS A 12 3.04 -14.76 -4.18
CA LYS A 12 4.24 -14.71 -3.30
C LYS A 12 4.33 -13.40 -2.50
N THR A 13 4.06 -12.27 -3.14
CA THR A 13 4.00 -10.96 -2.50
C THR A 13 2.61 -10.71 -1.94
N THR A 14 2.54 -9.83 -0.95
CA THR A 14 1.29 -9.48 -0.26
C THR A 14 0.80 -8.11 -0.69
N SER A 15 -0.45 -7.79 -0.38
CA SER A 15 -1.07 -6.51 -0.65
C SER A 15 -0.50 -5.33 0.15
N VAL A 16 0.45 -5.56 1.08
CA VAL A 16 1.04 -4.50 1.89
C VAL A 16 2.51 -4.30 1.57
N ALA A 17 2.96 -3.06 1.59
CA ALA A 17 4.33 -2.70 1.23
C ALA A 17 4.88 -1.53 2.04
N HIS A 18 6.20 -1.43 1.99
CA HIS A 18 6.95 -0.31 2.55
C HIS A 18 7.59 0.51 1.42
N TRP A 19 7.73 1.81 1.64
CA TRP A 19 8.49 2.66 0.72
C TRP A 19 9.97 2.25 0.74
N LEU A 20 10.58 2.37 -0.43
CA LEU A 20 12.01 2.30 -0.61
C LEU A 20 12.55 3.71 -0.82
N GLU A 21 13.76 3.95 -0.34
CA GLU A 21 14.54 5.13 -0.75
C GLU A 21 14.77 5.10 -2.27
N GLU A 22 15.04 6.25 -2.88
CA GLU A 22 15.08 6.39 -4.35
C GLU A 22 16.01 5.37 -5.05
N ASP A 23 17.21 5.16 -4.51
CA ASP A 23 18.20 4.22 -5.06
C ASP A 23 17.72 2.77 -4.97
N ASP A 24 17.05 2.41 -3.88
CA ASP A 24 16.48 1.08 -3.68
C ASP A 24 15.24 0.88 -4.56
N PHE A 25 14.40 1.91 -4.74
CA PHE A 25 13.25 1.86 -5.63
C PHE A 25 13.66 1.65 -7.09
N ARG A 26 14.68 2.38 -7.55
CA ARG A 26 15.27 2.22 -8.90
C ARG A 26 15.83 0.82 -9.12
N SER A 27 16.61 0.32 -8.18
CA SER A 27 17.23 -1.01 -8.29
C SER A 27 16.22 -2.15 -8.17
N ASN A 28 15.08 -1.93 -7.48
CA ASN A 28 13.96 -2.87 -7.36
C ASN A 28 12.97 -2.82 -8.54
N GLY A 29 13.33 -2.13 -9.64
CA GLY A 29 12.53 -2.10 -10.87
C GLY A 29 11.29 -1.21 -10.80
N GLY A 30 11.28 -0.21 -9.91
CA GLY A 30 10.18 0.74 -9.77
C GLY A 30 8.97 0.18 -9.00
N VAL A 31 9.19 -0.80 -8.11
CA VAL A 31 8.13 -1.40 -7.31
C VAL A 31 8.44 -1.21 -5.82
N MET A 32 7.41 -0.90 -5.02
CA MET A 32 7.52 -0.83 -3.56
C MET A 32 8.00 -2.16 -2.95
N ASN A 33 8.55 -2.11 -1.75
CA ASN A 33 8.99 -3.31 -1.05
C ASN A 33 7.81 -4.02 -0.40
N HIS A 34 7.15 -4.88 -1.18
CA HIS A 34 6.05 -5.70 -0.68
C HIS A 34 6.52 -6.70 0.36
N GLU A 35 5.75 -6.80 1.45
CA GLU A 35 5.87 -7.95 2.34
C GLU A 35 5.58 -9.23 1.54
N THR A 36 6.34 -10.28 1.80
CA THR A 36 6.16 -11.61 1.22
C THR A 36 5.38 -12.50 2.19
N ILE A 37 4.87 -13.63 1.70
CA ILE A 37 4.28 -14.66 2.57
C ILE A 37 5.28 -15.05 3.68
N GLU A 38 6.57 -15.13 3.38
CA GLU A 38 7.58 -15.49 4.36
C GLU A 38 7.78 -14.37 5.41
N SER A 39 7.99 -13.13 4.98
CA SER A 39 8.28 -12.02 5.88
C SER A 39 7.07 -11.65 6.75
N ILE A 40 5.86 -11.62 6.19
CA ILE A 40 4.65 -11.32 6.97
C ILE A 40 4.34 -12.42 7.99
N SER A 41 4.67 -13.68 7.67
CA SER A 41 4.49 -14.83 8.57
C SER A 41 5.41 -14.80 9.78
N LYS A 42 6.45 -13.93 9.81
CA LYS A 42 7.32 -13.72 10.96
C LYS A 42 6.76 -12.67 11.93
N ARG A 43 5.81 -11.84 11.48
CA ARG A 43 5.17 -10.81 12.30
C ARG A 43 4.06 -11.40 13.18
N ARG A 44 3.91 -10.87 14.40
CA ARG A 44 2.94 -11.38 15.41
C ARG A 44 2.01 -10.30 15.95
N LYS A 45 2.38 -9.04 15.79
CA LYS A 45 1.64 -7.86 16.26
C LYS A 45 1.33 -6.96 15.07
N PRO A 46 0.27 -6.15 15.16
CA PRO A 46 0.02 -5.11 14.18
C PRO A 46 1.23 -4.19 13.99
N PHE A 47 1.43 -3.73 12.76
CA PHE A 47 2.54 -2.88 12.37
C PHE A 47 2.07 -1.86 11.34
N THR A 48 2.76 -0.74 11.24
CA THR A 48 2.47 0.27 10.23
C THR A 48 3.05 -0.12 8.89
N VAL A 49 2.35 0.23 7.82
CA VAL A 49 2.76 0.03 6.43
C VAL A 49 2.56 1.33 5.67
N ASP A 50 3.27 1.46 4.56
CA ASP A 50 3.18 2.66 3.74
C ASP A 50 2.11 2.54 2.66
N TYR A 51 1.84 1.30 2.25
CA TYR A 51 0.86 0.96 1.25
C TYR A 51 0.08 -0.29 1.65
N THR A 52 -1.22 -0.28 1.34
CA THR A 52 -2.06 -1.47 1.33
C THR A 52 -3.02 -1.42 0.14
N GLY A 53 -3.15 -2.53 -0.55
CA GLY A 53 -4.19 -2.71 -1.56
C GLY A 53 -5.59 -2.76 -0.94
N PHE A 54 -6.59 -2.35 -1.71
CA PHE A 54 -7.95 -2.12 -1.23
C PHE A 54 -8.87 -3.35 -1.22
N GLY A 55 -8.34 -4.54 -1.54
CA GLY A 55 -9.12 -5.78 -1.46
C GLY A 55 -9.69 -6.07 -0.06
N TRP A 56 -9.02 -5.60 0.99
CA TRP A 56 -9.56 -5.61 2.36
C TRP A 56 -8.98 -4.48 3.20
N LEU A 57 -9.84 -3.52 3.55
CA LEU A 57 -9.49 -2.33 4.31
C LEU A 57 -10.64 -1.92 5.21
N LEU A 58 -10.31 -1.48 6.42
CA LEU A 58 -11.23 -0.86 7.37
C LEU A 58 -10.83 0.62 7.55
N ILE A 59 -11.73 1.50 7.13
CA ILE A 59 -11.56 2.95 7.25
C ILE A 59 -12.50 3.46 8.35
N LYS A 60 -11.94 4.14 9.34
CA LYS A 60 -12.71 4.79 10.40
C LYS A 60 -13.45 5.99 9.82
N LYS A 61 -14.72 6.16 10.16
CA LYS A 61 -15.48 7.38 9.87
C LYS A 61 -14.69 8.62 10.34
N GLY A 62 -14.57 9.62 9.48
CA GLY A 62 -13.75 10.82 9.68
C GLY A 62 -12.48 10.84 8.83
N VAL A 63 -12.02 9.71 8.28
CA VAL A 63 -10.85 9.70 7.39
C VAL A 63 -11.22 10.31 6.03
N PHE A 64 -12.31 9.87 5.40
CA PHE A 64 -12.77 10.45 4.14
C PHE A 64 -13.27 11.89 4.27
N GLU A 65 -13.72 12.26 5.47
CA GLU A 65 -14.21 13.60 5.79
C GLU A 65 -13.12 14.53 6.32
N HIS A 66 -11.87 14.07 6.39
CA HIS A 66 -10.75 14.90 6.78
C HIS A 66 -10.52 16.00 5.73
N GLU A 67 -10.18 17.20 6.18
CA GLU A 67 -10.03 18.38 5.30
C GLU A 67 -8.95 18.21 4.22
N GLU A 68 -7.91 17.42 4.51
CA GLU A 68 -6.84 17.08 3.57
C GLU A 68 -7.15 15.86 2.68
N MET A 69 -8.16 15.05 3.03
CA MET A 69 -8.59 13.89 2.24
C MET A 69 -9.68 14.30 1.25
N THR A 70 -9.31 15.12 0.27
CA THR A 70 -10.25 15.72 -0.68
C THR A 70 -10.71 14.75 -1.77
N TYR A 71 -11.97 14.90 -2.21
CA TYR A 71 -12.49 14.15 -3.35
C TYR A 71 -11.90 14.67 -4.67
N PRO A 72 -11.51 13.81 -5.63
CA PRO A 72 -11.64 12.35 -5.61
C PRO A 72 -10.55 11.64 -4.79
N TRP A 73 -10.96 10.78 -3.85
CA TRP A 73 -10.06 10.07 -2.93
C TRP A 73 -9.12 9.06 -3.59
N PHE A 74 -9.40 8.69 -4.84
CA PHE A 74 -8.71 7.65 -5.60
C PHE A 74 -8.18 8.20 -6.92
N ALA A 75 -7.90 9.51 -7.00
CA ALA A 75 -7.30 10.08 -8.21
C ALA A 75 -5.89 9.50 -8.42
N PRO A 76 -5.52 9.13 -9.66
CA PRO A 76 -4.14 8.81 -9.97
C PRO A 76 -3.25 10.03 -9.71
N LYS A 77 -2.04 9.78 -9.18
CA LYS A 77 -1.08 10.83 -8.85
C LYS A 77 0.26 10.56 -9.50
N MET A 78 0.89 11.63 -9.96
CA MET A 78 2.32 11.62 -10.31
C MET A 78 3.12 11.72 -9.02
N GLN A 79 3.84 10.66 -8.67
CA GLN A 79 4.84 10.72 -7.63
C GLN A 79 6.17 11.14 -8.26
N VAL A 80 6.77 12.18 -7.69
CA VAL A 80 8.09 12.68 -8.10
C VAL A 80 9.04 12.42 -6.94
N PHE A 81 10.10 11.65 -7.18
CA PHE A 81 11.13 11.38 -6.18
C PHE A 81 12.01 12.63 -5.96
N GLU A 82 12.78 12.67 -4.86
CA GLU A 82 13.51 13.87 -4.42
C GLU A 82 14.45 14.44 -5.49
N SER A 83 15.09 13.59 -6.30
CA SER A 83 15.95 14.04 -7.41
C SER A 83 15.19 14.69 -8.57
N GLY A 84 13.89 14.43 -8.70
CA GLY A 84 13.07 14.80 -9.86
C GLY A 84 13.29 13.93 -11.10
N ASP A 85 14.30 13.05 -11.08
CA ASP A 85 14.69 12.22 -12.23
C ASP A 85 13.83 10.95 -12.37
N VAL A 86 13.09 10.58 -11.32
CA VAL A 86 12.12 9.49 -11.35
C VAL A 86 10.73 10.07 -11.12
N GLN A 87 9.85 9.77 -12.06
CA GLN A 87 8.43 10.08 -11.97
C GLN A 87 7.66 8.79 -12.22
N ASP A 88 6.75 8.45 -11.30
CA ASP A 88 5.91 7.26 -11.43
C ASP A 88 4.43 7.66 -11.33
N MET A 89 3.60 7.01 -12.16
CA MET A 89 2.15 7.16 -12.07
C MET A 89 1.63 6.14 -11.07
N CYS A 90 1.35 6.61 -9.87
CA CYS A 90 0.82 5.78 -8.81
C CYS A 90 -0.64 5.37 -9.14
N GLY A 91 -0.93 4.09 -8.95
CA GLY A 91 -2.30 3.57 -8.99
C GLY A 91 -3.18 4.15 -7.88
N GLU A 92 -4.49 4.00 -8.04
CA GLU A 92 -5.53 4.59 -7.19
C GLU A 92 -5.39 4.23 -5.69
N ASP A 93 -5.03 2.98 -5.39
CA ASP A 93 -4.79 2.53 -4.00
C ASP A 93 -3.56 3.21 -3.38
N VAL A 94 -2.51 3.44 -4.20
CA VAL A 94 -1.26 4.06 -3.76
C VAL A 94 -1.49 5.54 -3.48
N SER A 95 -2.22 6.24 -4.35
CA SER A 95 -2.53 7.66 -4.16
C SER A 95 -3.35 7.90 -2.89
N PHE A 96 -4.35 7.06 -2.60
CA PHE A 96 -5.07 7.17 -1.33
C PHE A 96 -4.13 6.98 -0.13
N CYS A 97 -3.24 5.98 -0.17
CA CYS A 97 -2.34 5.71 0.95
C CYS A 97 -1.36 6.86 1.19
N LEU A 98 -0.86 7.50 0.12
CA LEU A 98 -0.04 8.70 0.20
C LEU A 98 -0.80 9.85 0.87
N ASP A 99 -2.01 10.14 0.40
CA ASP A 99 -2.83 11.24 0.92
C ASP A 99 -3.19 11.03 2.38
N ALA A 100 -3.53 9.79 2.76
CA ALA A 100 -3.81 9.45 4.13
C ALA A 100 -2.60 9.69 5.03
N LYS A 101 -1.39 9.36 4.56
CA LYS A 101 -0.15 9.60 5.31
C LYS A 101 0.21 11.08 5.39
N GLU A 102 0.06 11.82 4.29
CA GLU A 102 0.24 13.28 4.27
C GLU A 102 -0.74 13.96 5.25
N ALA A 103 -1.97 13.44 5.35
CA ALA A 103 -2.97 13.87 6.31
C ALA A 103 -2.73 13.38 7.76
N GLY A 104 -1.57 12.79 8.04
CA GLY A 104 -1.18 12.34 9.37
C GLY A 104 -1.82 11.04 9.85
N PHE A 105 -2.50 10.29 8.97
CA PHE A 105 -3.04 8.97 9.30
C PHE A 105 -2.02 7.86 9.09
N GLU A 106 -1.89 7.00 10.10
CA GLU A 106 -1.18 5.74 9.95
C GLU A 106 -2.07 4.65 9.36
N ILE A 107 -1.46 3.80 8.52
CA ILE A 107 -2.07 2.58 7.98
C ILE A 107 -1.49 1.39 8.75
N TRP A 108 -2.35 0.68 9.48
CA TRP A 108 -1.98 -0.45 10.30
C TRP A 108 -2.36 -1.76 9.63
N CYS A 109 -1.44 -2.71 9.51
CA CYS A 109 -1.71 -4.08 9.08
C CYS A 109 -1.70 -5.03 10.28
N ASP A 110 -2.76 -5.83 10.48
CA ASP A 110 -2.73 -6.98 11.38
C ASP A 110 -2.27 -8.24 10.61
N PRO A 111 -1.07 -8.78 10.86
CA PRO A 111 -0.52 -9.90 10.10
C PRO A 111 -1.31 -11.21 10.30
N ARG A 112 -2.20 -11.27 11.29
CA ARG A 112 -3.03 -12.45 11.55
C ARG A 112 -4.27 -12.50 10.67
N ILE A 113 -4.65 -11.36 10.06
CA ILE A 113 -5.82 -11.24 9.20
C ILE A 113 -5.37 -11.47 7.75
N ARG A 114 -5.39 -12.73 7.32
CA ARG A 114 -5.23 -13.11 5.92
C ARG A 114 -6.60 -13.32 5.28
N VAL A 115 -6.85 -12.65 4.16
CA VAL A 115 -8.08 -12.85 3.36
C VAL A 115 -7.75 -13.54 2.03
N GLY A 116 -8.74 -14.22 1.45
CA GLY A 116 -8.64 -14.77 0.11
C GLY A 116 -8.72 -13.67 -0.94
N HIS A 117 -7.95 -13.81 -2.02
CA HIS A 117 -8.00 -12.92 -3.17
C HIS A 117 -8.09 -13.78 -4.43
N GLU A 118 -9.29 -13.84 -5.00
CA GLU A 118 -9.59 -14.67 -6.16
C GLU A 118 -9.27 -13.88 -7.43
N LYS A 119 -8.23 -14.33 -8.15
CA LYS A 119 -7.83 -13.79 -9.45
C LYS A 119 -7.79 -14.90 -10.47
N SER A 120 -8.51 -14.70 -11.58
CA SER A 120 -8.41 -15.57 -12.76
C SER A 120 -7.05 -15.38 -13.43
N ARG A 121 -6.35 -16.49 -13.70
CA ARG A 121 -5.06 -16.49 -14.41
C ARG A 121 -5.18 -17.38 -15.64
N VAL A 122 -4.60 -16.92 -16.75
CA VAL A 122 -4.31 -17.77 -17.91
C VAL A 122 -2.84 -18.17 -17.78
N ILE A 123 -2.58 -19.46 -17.59
CA ILE A 123 -1.24 -20.04 -17.38
C ILE A 123 -0.78 -20.69 -18.69
#